data_AF-A0AAU2MSB3-F1
#
_entry.id   AF-A0AAU2MSB3-F1
#
_cell.length_a   1.000
_cell.length_b   1.000
_cell.length_c   1.000
_cell.angle_alpha   90.00
_cell.angle_beta   90.00
_cell.angle_gamma   90.00
#
_symmetry.space_group_name_H-M   'P 1'
#
loop_
_entity.id
_entity.type
_entity.pdbx_description
1 polymer ?
#
loop_
_entity_poly.entity_id
_entity_poly.type
_entity_poly.pdbx_seq_one_letter_code
_entity_poly.pdbx_strand_id
1 'polypeptide(L)'
;MRSLHLTCGLTPATGHHLLVWLAGQLLHSPTLRANVPTVAGPAERTAYAEQLRKEAAEALHPHVVSEFAASLDARDPGRPAPSLPYIDDVPADPGLVLALTTARAALEGSDEAVVLRAAGHEWELHTSVRPVLEALVSGSRLTFGDLAERSGLTMEQVAALATELVSKDAAAVSHR
;
A
#
# COMPACT_ATOMS: atom_id res chain seq x y z
N MET A 1 18.07 19.02 -34.57
CA MET A 1 17.91 19.21 -33.11
C MET A 1 16.60 18.53 -32.73
N ARG A 2 16.65 17.44 -31.95
CA ARG A 2 15.43 16.72 -31.50
C ARG A 2 15.18 17.12 -30.05
N SER A 3 13.99 17.63 -29.75
CA SER A 3 13.52 17.87 -28.39
C SER A 3 12.70 16.69 -27.89
N LEU A 4 12.84 16.37 -26.60
CA LEU A 4 12.00 15.42 -25.87
C LEU A 4 11.14 16.24 -24.91
N HIS A 5 9.83 16.11 -24.98
CA HIS A 5 8.91 16.74 -24.04
C HIS A 5 8.40 15.68 -23.07
N LEU A 6 8.70 15.84 -21.78
CA LEU A 6 8.20 14.99 -20.72
C LEU A 6 7.06 15.70 -20.01
N THR A 7 5.87 15.10 -20.00
CA THR A 7 4.74 15.58 -19.21
C THR A 7 4.57 14.68 -18.00
N CYS A 8 4.91 15.18 -16.82
CA CYS A 8 4.60 14.52 -15.56
C CYS A 8 3.28 15.05 -15.01
N GLY A 9 2.21 14.27 -15.13
CA GLY A 9 0.93 14.58 -14.51
C GLY A 9 0.98 14.28 -13.01
N LEU A 10 0.67 15.27 -12.19
CA LEU A 10 0.47 15.12 -10.74
C LEU A 10 -0.99 15.44 -10.44
N THR A 11 -1.75 14.44 -9.98
CA THR A 11 -3.13 14.64 -9.52
C THR A 11 -3.13 14.62 -7.99
N PRO A 12 -3.20 15.77 -7.32
CA PRO A 12 -3.21 15.80 -5.87
C PRO A 12 -4.53 15.22 -5.35
N ALA A 13 -4.43 14.45 -4.26
CA ALA A 13 -5.62 14.10 -3.49
C ALA A 13 -6.25 15.39 -2.93
N THR A 14 -7.57 15.40 -2.86
CA THR A 14 -8.36 16.55 -2.41
C THR A 14 -9.16 16.18 -1.17
N GLY A 15 -9.78 17.16 -0.51
CA GLY A 15 -10.67 16.89 0.64
C GLY A 15 -11.81 15.92 0.30
N HIS A 16 -12.27 15.87 -0.95
CA HIS A 16 -13.22 14.86 -1.41
C HIS A 16 -12.69 13.43 -1.22
N HIS A 17 -11.46 13.17 -1.66
CA HIS A 17 -10.84 11.85 -1.54
C HIS A 17 -10.66 11.44 -0.08
N LEU A 18 -10.30 12.39 0.79
CA LEU A 18 -10.20 12.15 2.23
C LEU A 18 -11.55 11.77 2.82
N LEU A 19 -12.63 12.50 2.49
CA LEU A 19 -13.97 12.19 3.00
C LEU A 19 -14.50 10.84 2.50
N VAL A 20 -14.21 10.47 1.25
CA VAL A 20 -14.55 9.14 0.72
C VAL A 20 -13.82 8.03 1.48
N TRP A 21 -12.51 8.21 1.72
CA TRP A 21 -11.73 7.26 2.52
C TRP A 21 -12.26 7.16 3.96
N LEU A 22 -12.52 8.29 4.61
CA LEU A 22 -13.02 8.36 5.98
C LEU A 22 -14.39 7.68 6.13
N ALA A 23 -15.29 7.88 5.17
CA ALA A 23 -16.58 7.20 5.13
C ALA A 23 -16.41 5.66 5.10
N GLY A 24 -15.40 5.16 4.39
CA GLY A 24 -15.05 3.73 4.40
C GLY A 24 -14.60 3.22 5.77
N GLN A 25 -13.80 4.00 6.50
CA GLN A 25 -13.34 3.63 7.85
C GLN A 25 -14.50 3.53 8.85
N LEU A 26 -15.48 4.44 8.70
CA LEU A 26 -16.65 4.52 9.57
C LEU A 26 -17.73 3.47 9.29
N LEU A 27 -17.53 2.54 8.35
CA LEU A 27 -18.48 1.45 8.10
C LEU A 27 -18.66 0.50 9.29
N HIS A 28 -17.78 0.55 10.29
CA HIS A 28 -17.95 -0.17 11.56
C HIS A 28 -19.00 0.49 12.48
N SER A 29 -19.37 1.75 12.25
CA SER A 29 -20.37 2.46 13.04
C SER A 29 -21.80 1.96 12.75
N PRO A 30 -22.58 1.60 13.77
CA PRO A 30 -23.99 1.27 13.62
C PRO A 30 -24.81 2.38 12.95
N THR A 31 -24.49 3.65 13.21
CA THR A 31 -25.21 4.82 12.67
C THR A 31 -25.01 4.95 11.16
N LEU A 32 -23.77 4.80 10.68
CA LEU A 32 -23.48 4.87 9.24
C LEU A 32 -24.01 3.67 8.47
N ARG A 33 -24.15 2.50 9.13
CA ARG A 33 -24.79 1.33 8.51
C ARG A 33 -26.30 1.37 8.55
N ALA A 34 -26.90 2.20 9.40
CA ALA A 34 -28.34 2.29 9.52
C ALA A 34 -28.95 2.86 8.24
N ASN A 35 -30.16 2.42 7.92
CA ASN A 35 -30.93 3.03 6.84
C ASN A 35 -31.17 4.50 7.15
N VAL A 36 -30.91 5.36 6.16
CA VAL A 36 -31.23 6.79 6.27
C VAL A 36 -32.75 6.94 6.46
N PRO A 37 -33.23 7.68 7.47
CA PRO A 37 -34.64 7.76 7.83
C PRO A 37 -35.45 8.69 6.89
N THR A 38 -35.46 8.39 5.59
CA THR A 38 -36.06 9.23 4.53
C THR A 38 -37.58 9.35 4.60
N VAL A 39 -38.26 8.42 5.29
CA VAL A 39 -39.72 8.43 5.51
C VAL A 39 -40.12 8.84 6.93
N ALA A 40 -39.14 9.05 7.82
CA ALA A 40 -39.39 9.41 9.22
C ALA A 40 -39.85 10.87 9.38
N GLY A 41 -40.29 11.21 10.60
CA GLY A 41 -40.64 12.58 10.98
C GLY A 41 -39.42 13.51 11.03
N PRO A 42 -39.63 14.85 10.99
CA PRO A 42 -38.53 15.83 10.99
C PRO A 42 -37.57 15.69 12.17
N ALA A 43 -38.08 15.40 13.37
CA ALA A 43 -37.26 15.24 14.57
C ALA A 43 -36.25 14.08 14.46
N GLU A 44 -36.69 12.94 13.92
CA GLU A 44 -35.83 11.76 13.73
C GLU A 44 -34.78 12.01 12.65
N ARG A 45 -35.12 12.70 11.56
CA ARG A 45 -34.15 13.08 10.52
C ARG A 45 -33.08 14.02 11.06
N THR A 46 -33.48 15.00 11.87
CA THR A 46 -32.53 15.92 12.53
C THR A 46 -31.63 15.16 13.51
N ALA A 47 -32.20 14.28 14.34
CA ALA A 47 -31.42 13.47 15.27
C ALA A 47 -30.39 12.58 14.54
N TYR A 48 -30.77 11.96 13.43
CA TYR A 48 -29.87 11.18 12.59
C TYR A 48 -28.75 12.04 12.00
N ALA A 49 -29.07 13.21 11.45
CA ALA A 49 -28.07 14.13 10.89
C ALA A 49 -27.08 14.64 11.95
N GLU A 50 -27.56 14.96 13.16
CA GLU A 50 -26.72 15.37 14.28
C GLU A 50 -25.79 14.25 14.75
N GLN A 51 -26.28 13.01 14.78
CA GLN A 51 -25.46 11.86 15.13
C GLN A 51 -24.35 11.62 14.08
N LEU A 52 -24.69 11.68 12.79
CA LEU A 52 -23.69 11.58 11.72
C LEU A 52 -22.64 12.71 11.80
N ARG A 53 -23.09 13.94 12.07
CA ARG A 53 -22.19 15.10 12.23
C ARG A 53 -21.22 14.87 13.38
N LYS A 54 -21.68 14.33 14.50
CA LYS A 54 -20.84 14.01 15.65
C LYS A 54 -19.77 12.98 15.30
N GLU A 55 -20.17 11.85 14.70
CA GLU A 55 -19.25 10.78 14.33
C GLU A 55 -18.22 11.23 13.29
N ALA A 56 -18.66 11.98 12.27
CA ALA A 56 -17.75 12.54 11.27
C ALA A 56 -16.77 13.55 11.88
N ALA A 57 -17.20 14.37 12.84
CA ALA A 57 -16.34 15.31 13.54
C ALA A 57 -15.32 14.61 14.44
N GLU A 58 -15.73 13.54 15.14
CA GLU A 58 -14.84 12.70 15.94
C GLU A 58 -13.79 11.99 15.06
N ALA A 59 -14.20 11.51 13.88
CA ALA A 59 -13.32 10.87 12.91
C ALA A 59 -12.35 11.86 12.23
N LEU A 60 -12.71 13.15 12.15
CA LEU A 60 -11.82 14.23 11.68
C LEU A 60 -10.88 14.71 12.81
N HIS A 61 -10.17 13.78 13.43
CA HIS A 61 -9.19 14.07 14.47
C HIS A 61 -7.87 14.65 13.89
N PRO A 62 -6.97 15.21 14.72
CA PRO A 62 -5.77 15.92 14.24
C PRO A 62 -4.81 15.12 13.34
N HIS A 63 -4.87 13.78 13.37
CA HIS A 63 -3.98 12.89 12.62
C HIS A 63 -4.62 12.28 11.37
N VAL A 64 -5.89 12.61 11.07
CA VAL A 64 -6.64 12.02 9.95
C VAL A 64 -5.96 12.24 8.59
N VAL A 65 -5.26 13.38 8.41
CA VAL A 65 -4.55 13.68 7.16
C VAL A 65 -3.29 12.82 7.00
N SER A 66 -2.54 12.57 8.08
CA SER A 66 -1.38 11.68 8.05
C SER A 66 -1.78 10.23 7.80
N GLU A 67 -2.88 9.78 8.40
CA GLU A 67 -3.42 8.43 8.16
C GLU A 67 -3.95 8.27 6.73
N PHE A 68 -4.64 9.30 6.21
CA PHE A 68 -5.06 9.32 4.81
C PHE A 68 -3.86 9.28 3.85
N ALA A 69 -2.80 10.05 4.12
CA ALA A 69 -1.58 10.03 3.32
C ALA A 69 -0.93 8.63 3.32
N ALA A 70 -0.78 8.01 4.49
CA ALA A 70 -0.28 6.63 4.60
C ALA A 70 -1.16 5.63 3.82
N SER A 71 -2.49 5.81 3.85
CA SER A 71 -3.42 4.98 3.08
C SER A 71 -3.33 5.19 1.57
N LEU A 72 -3.02 6.40 1.10
CA LEU A 72 -2.77 6.64 -0.33
C LEU A 72 -1.50 5.95 -0.78
N ASP A 73 -0.45 6.02 0.04
CA ASP A 73 0.84 5.43 -0.26
C ASP A 73 0.73 3.89 -0.33
N ALA A 74 0.07 3.28 0.66
CA ALA A 74 -0.19 1.85 0.69
C ALA A 74 -1.01 1.34 -0.52
N ARG A 75 -1.89 2.17 -1.10
CA ARG A 75 -2.80 1.80 -2.20
C ARG A 75 -2.32 2.21 -3.58
N ASP A 76 -1.14 2.80 -3.72
CA ASP A 76 -0.58 3.10 -5.04
C ASP A 76 -0.41 1.78 -5.81
N PRO A 77 -1.18 1.54 -6.89
CA PRO A 77 -1.15 0.27 -7.63
C PRO A 77 0.20 0.04 -8.32
N GLY A 78 1.09 1.03 -8.29
CA GLY A 78 2.38 0.98 -8.95
C GLY A 78 2.27 1.10 -10.46
N ARG A 79 3.42 1.03 -11.12
CA ARG A 79 3.51 0.99 -12.58
C ARG A 79 3.55 -0.46 -13.03
N PRO A 80 2.72 -0.86 -14.02
CA PRO A 80 2.80 -2.20 -14.60
C PRO A 80 4.23 -2.50 -15.06
N ALA A 81 4.84 -3.51 -14.46
CA ALA A 81 6.18 -3.98 -14.78
C ALA A 81 6.13 -5.52 -14.85
N PRO A 82 5.90 -6.11 -16.04
CA PRO A 82 5.66 -7.53 -16.15
C PRO A 82 6.94 -8.32 -15.85
N SER A 83 6.87 -9.27 -14.91
CA SER A 83 7.98 -10.15 -14.50
C SER A 83 8.27 -11.29 -15.48
N LEU A 84 7.99 -11.14 -16.78
CA LEU A 84 8.04 -12.24 -17.74
C LEU A 84 9.45 -12.89 -17.80
N PRO A 85 9.54 -14.24 -17.82
CA PRO A 85 8.44 -15.23 -17.81
C PRO A 85 7.92 -15.62 -16.40
N TYR A 86 8.42 -15.01 -15.34
CA TYR A 86 8.22 -15.36 -13.93
C TYR A 86 6.96 -14.72 -13.32
N ILE A 87 5.78 -15.10 -13.80
CA ILE A 87 4.50 -14.58 -13.28
C ILE A 87 4.03 -15.37 -12.05
N ASP A 88 4.04 -16.71 -12.16
CA ASP A 88 3.47 -17.61 -11.14
C ASP A 88 4.53 -18.23 -10.22
N ASP A 89 5.76 -18.36 -10.72
CA ASP A 89 6.88 -18.96 -10.01
C ASP A 89 8.17 -18.26 -10.40
N VAL A 90 8.84 -17.67 -9.42
CA VAL A 90 10.13 -17.02 -9.59
C VAL A 90 11.23 -17.97 -9.14
N PRO A 91 12.19 -18.33 -10.01
CA PRO A 91 13.22 -19.30 -9.64
C PRO A 91 14.23 -18.71 -8.65
N ALA A 92 14.84 -19.59 -7.86
CA ALA A 92 15.96 -19.27 -6.98
C ALA A 92 17.26 -19.03 -7.77
N ASP A 93 17.32 -17.90 -8.49
CA ASP A 93 18.46 -17.48 -9.29
C ASP A 93 19.09 -16.19 -8.71
N PRO A 94 20.36 -16.21 -8.27
CA PRO A 94 21.02 -15.05 -7.67
C PRO A 94 21.15 -13.85 -8.62
N GLY A 95 21.07 -14.06 -9.93
CA GLY A 95 21.18 -13.02 -10.95
C GLY A 95 19.88 -12.25 -11.22
N LEU A 96 18.74 -12.73 -10.71
CA LEU A 96 17.46 -12.04 -10.84
C LEU A 96 17.42 -10.79 -9.96
N VAL A 97 16.82 -9.74 -10.47
CA VAL A 97 16.71 -8.43 -9.83
C VAL A 97 15.27 -8.20 -9.41
N LEU A 98 15.05 -7.91 -8.13
CA LEU A 98 13.76 -7.50 -7.58
C LEU A 98 13.70 -5.97 -7.47
N ALA A 99 12.55 -5.42 -7.83
CA ALA A 99 12.22 -4.01 -7.63
C ALA A 99 10.73 -3.86 -7.29
N LEU A 100 10.38 -2.93 -6.41
CA LEU A 100 8.97 -2.61 -6.18
C LEU A 100 8.38 -1.90 -7.41
N THR A 101 7.15 -2.25 -7.75
CA THR A 101 6.40 -1.63 -8.87
C THR A 101 5.80 -0.28 -8.47
N THR A 102 5.60 -0.07 -7.17
CA THR A 102 5.05 1.16 -6.60
C THR A 102 6.13 2.05 -6.02
N ALA A 103 5.99 3.36 -6.23
CA ALA A 103 6.90 4.37 -5.69
C ALA A 103 6.56 4.76 -4.25
N ARG A 104 5.47 4.22 -3.69
CA ARG A 104 4.90 4.63 -2.41
C ARG A 104 4.70 3.46 -1.45
N ALA A 105 5.45 2.37 -1.62
CA ALA A 105 5.46 1.32 -0.62
C ALA A 105 5.88 1.89 0.75
N ALA A 106 5.26 1.40 1.82
CA ALA A 106 5.54 1.81 3.18
C ALA A 106 6.06 0.63 3.98
N LEU A 107 7.00 0.92 4.87
CA LEU A 107 7.56 -0.06 5.81
C LEU A 107 7.35 0.45 7.24
N GLU A 108 6.64 -0.33 8.03
CA GLU A 108 6.42 -0.11 9.45
C GLU A 108 6.89 -1.35 10.23
N GLY A 109 6.88 -1.29 11.56
CA GLY A 109 7.11 -2.46 12.40
C GLY A 109 8.11 -2.23 13.52
N SER A 110 8.15 -3.18 14.45
CA SER A 110 8.95 -3.18 15.67
C SER A 110 10.19 -4.08 15.52
N ASP A 111 10.83 -4.39 16.65
CA ASP A 111 11.92 -5.38 16.73
C ASP A 111 11.43 -6.84 16.57
N GLU A 112 10.11 -7.07 16.62
CA GLU A 112 9.51 -8.41 16.52
C GLU A 112 9.00 -8.77 15.12
N ALA A 113 8.47 -7.79 14.39
CA ALA A 113 7.95 -7.97 13.03
C ALA A 113 8.06 -6.69 12.19
N VAL A 114 8.11 -6.87 10.88
CA VAL A 114 8.11 -5.79 9.88
C VAL A 114 6.87 -5.91 9.02
N VAL A 115 6.16 -4.80 8.82
CA VAL A 115 4.96 -4.73 8.00
C VAL A 115 5.27 -3.95 6.72
N LEU A 116 5.22 -4.64 5.58
CA LEU A 116 5.30 -4.02 4.25
C LEU A 116 3.88 -3.74 3.75
N ARG A 117 3.63 -2.52 3.28
CA ARG A 117 2.41 -2.16 2.55
C ARG A 117 2.77 -1.69 1.14
N ALA A 118 2.26 -2.38 0.12
CA ALA A 118 2.51 -2.05 -1.28
C ALA A 118 1.39 -2.59 -2.18
N ALA A 119 1.07 -1.87 -3.25
CA ALA A 119 0.03 -2.26 -4.23
C ALA A 119 -1.33 -2.64 -3.60
N GLY A 120 -1.70 -2.02 -2.48
CA GLY A 120 -2.95 -2.29 -1.77
C GLY A 120 -2.94 -3.54 -0.89
N HIS A 121 -1.79 -4.18 -0.72
CA HIS A 121 -1.59 -5.36 0.10
C HIS A 121 -0.70 -5.06 1.31
N GLU A 122 -0.84 -5.89 2.35
CA GLU A 122 -0.06 -5.84 3.58
C GLU A 122 0.56 -7.22 3.83
N TRP A 123 1.86 -7.23 4.16
CA TRP A 123 2.59 -8.43 4.56
C TRP A 123 3.27 -8.19 5.90
N GLU A 124 2.99 -9.05 6.86
CA GLU A 124 3.74 -9.15 8.10
C GLU A 124 4.89 -10.16 7.91
N LEU A 125 6.12 -9.70 8.11
CA LEU A 125 7.34 -10.41 7.78
C LEU A 125 8.30 -10.40 8.97
N HIS A 126 9.17 -11.41 9.01
CA HIS A 126 10.19 -11.51 10.06
C HIS A 126 11.21 -10.35 9.97
N THR A 127 11.74 -9.89 11.10
CA THR A 127 12.65 -8.73 11.12
C THR A 127 13.95 -8.90 10.34
N SER A 128 14.36 -10.14 10.06
CA SER A 128 15.53 -10.42 9.22
C SER A 128 15.43 -9.84 7.80
N VAL A 129 14.22 -9.61 7.26
CA VAL A 129 14.05 -8.97 5.95
C VAL A 129 14.00 -7.44 6.01
N ARG A 130 14.05 -6.83 7.20
CA ARG A 130 14.01 -5.37 7.35
C ARG A 130 15.04 -4.64 6.46
N PRO A 131 16.34 -5.01 6.46
CA PRO A 131 17.35 -4.23 5.72
C PRO A 131 17.14 -4.26 4.21
N VAL A 132 16.59 -5.35 3.68
CA VAL A 132 16.30 -5.48 2.25
C VAL A 132 15.04 -4.70 1.87
N LEU A 133 14.00 -4.74 2.71
CA LEU A 133 12.77 -4.00 2.48
C LEU A 133 12.98 -2.49 2.56
N GLU A 134 13.79 -2.01 3.49
CA GLU A 134 14.16 -0.59 3.58
C GLU A 134 14.81 -0.08 2.28
N ALA A 135 15.73 -0.87 1.71
CA ALA A 135 16.37 -0.53 0.44
C ALA A 135 15.38 -0.57 -0.74
N LEU A 136 14.50 -1.57 -0.79
CA LEU A 136 13.49 -1.69 -1.84
C LEU A 136 12.48 -0.53 -1.79
N VAL A 137 12.01 -0.17 -0.59
CA VAL A 137 11.11 0.98 -0.35
C VAL A 137 11.77 2.30 -0.71
N SER A 138 13.09 2.43 -0.54
CA SER A 138 13.85 3.60 -1.01
C SER A 138 14.02 3.65 -2.54
N GLY A 139 13.43 2.71 -3.28
CA GLY A 139 13.50 2.60 -4.74
C GLY A 139 14.73 1.85 -5.27
N SER A 140 15.48 1.16 -4.40
CA SER A 140 16.62 0.35 -4.85
C SER A 140 16.15 -0.87 -5.63
N ARG A 141 17.02 -1.33 -6.54
CA ARG A 141 16.88 -2.61 -7.23
C ARG A 141 17.95 -3.55 -6.69
N LEU A 142 17.56 -4.72 -6.20
CA LEU A 142 18.48 -5.66 -5.56
C LEU A 142 18.49 -6.98 -6.29
N THR A 143 19.67 -7.57 -6.46
CA THR A 143 19.76 -8.95 -6.95
C THR A 143 19.29 -9.91 -5.86
N PHE A 144 18.87 -11.12 -6.22
CA PHE A 144 18.52 -12.13 -5.22
C PHE A 144 19.71 -12.53 -4.36
N GLY A 145 20.93 -12.48 -4.93
CA GLY A 145 22.16 -12.63 -4.15
C GLY A 145 22.30 -11.54 -3.07
N ASP A 146 22.10 -10.27 -3.44
CA ASP A 146 22.12 -9.16 -2.48
C ASP A 146 21.03 -9.30 -1.41
N LEU A 147 19.84 -9.78 -1.80
CA LEU A 147 18.73 -10.02 -0.88
C LEU A 147 19.10 -11.10 0.14
N ALA A 148 19.61 -12.25 -0.33
CA ALA A 148 20.02 -13.35 0.52
C ALA A 148 21.13 -12.93 1.50
N GLU A 149 22.16 -12.24 1.01
CA GLU A 149 23.29 -11.78 1.83
C GLU A 149 22.86 -10.82 2.93
N ARG A 150 21.99 -9.85 2.61
CA ARG A 150 21.57 -8.80 3.55
C ARG A 150 20.52 -9.24 4.55
N SER A 151 19.72 -10.25 4.22
CA SER A 151 18.63 -10.73 5.07
C SER A 151 18.94 -12.04 5.80
N GLY A 152 20.01 -12.75 5.40
CA GLY A 152 20.32 -14.09 5.88
C GLY A 152 19.33 -15.16 5.40
N LEU A 153 18.43 -14.83 4.47
CA LEU A 153 17.51 -15.79 3.85
C LEU A 153 18.25 -16.72 2.89
N THR A 154 17.74 -17.94 2.75
CA THR A 154 18.17 -18.84 1.68
C THR A 154 17.66 -18.33 0.32
N MET A 155 18.31 -18.76 -0.75
CA MET A 155 17.86 -18.43 -2.12
C MET A 155 16.42 -18.89 -2.40
N GLU A 156 15.99 -20.01 -1.82
CA GLU A 156 14.61 -20.49 -1.93
C GLU A 156 13.62 -19.58 -1.18
N GLN A 157 14.00 -19.06 -0.02
CA GLN A 157 13.18 -18.10 0.73
C GLN A 157 13.08 -16.75 0.02
N VAL A 158 14.18 -16.30 -0.61
CA VAL A 158 14.17 -15.08 -1.44
C VAL A 158 13.26 -15.27 -2.66
N ALA A 159 13.36 -16.41 -3.34
CA ALA A 159 12.48 -16.74 -4.45
C ALA A 159 11.01 -16.78 -4.03
N ALA A 160 10.69 -17.41 -2.89
CA ALA A 160 9.33 -17.47 -2.36
C ALA A 160 8.78 -16.07 -2.02
N LEU A 161 9.59 -15.20 -1.40
CA LEU A 161 9.21 -13.82 -1.14
C LEU A 161 8.96 -13.05 -2.45
N ALA A 162 9.84 -13.21 -3.44
CA ALA A 162 9.69 -12.57 -4.74
C ALA A 162 8.42 -13.05 -5.46
N THR A 163 8.15 -14.35 -5.47
CA THR A 163 6.92 -14.93 -6.02
C THR A 163 5.69 -14.33 -5.36
N GLU A 164 5.66 -14.25 -4.02
CA GLU A 164 4.53 -13.65 -3.31
C GLU A 164 4.30 -12.19 -3.72
N LEU A 165 5.35 -11.37 -3.75
CA LEU A 165 5.24 -9.95 -4.12
C LEU A 165 4.87 -9.75 -5.60
N VAL A 166 5.40 -10.58 -6.51
CA VAL A 166 5.08 -10.54 -7.94
C VAL A 166 3.63 -10.97 -8.19
N SER A 167 3.14 -12.01 -7.50
CA SER A 167 1.76 -12.50 -7.66
C SER A 167 0.69 -11.47 -7.26
N LYS A 168 1.08 -10.44 -6.52
CA LYS A 168 0.24 -9.32 -6.07
C LYS A 168 0.58 -8.00 -6.78
N ASP A 169 1.33 -8.06 -7.87
CA ASP A 169 1.79 -6.90 -8.66
C ASP A 169 2.58 -5.86 -7.85
N ALA A 170 3.09 -6.22 -6.67
CA ALA A 170 3.79 -5.31 -5.76
C ALA A 170 5.29 -5.19 -6.05
N ALA A 171 5.85 -6.21 -6.70
CA ALA A 171 7.21 -6.21 -7.19
C ALA A 171 7.30 -6.77 -8.61
N ALA A 172 8.38 -6.44 -9.29
CA ALA A 172 8.74 -6.98 -10.58
C ALA A 172 10.12 -7.62 -10.52
N VAL A 173 10.28 -8.68 -11.30
CA VAL A 173 11.55 -9.39 -11.45
C VAL A 173 12.06 -9.22 -12.87
N SER A 174 13.36 -8.94 -13.00
CA SER A 174 14.03 -8.85 -14.30
C SER A 174 15.42 -9.45 -14.24
N HIS A 175 16.01 -9.70 -15.40
CA HIS A 175 17.46 -9.85 -15.49
C HIS A 175 18.14 -8.47 -15.35
N ARG A 176 19.42 -8.49 -14.97
CA ARG A 176 20.26 -7.31 -14.83
C ARG A 176 20.54 -6.61 -16.17
#